data_AF-A0A839IT89-F1
#
_entry.id   AF-A0A839IT89-F1
#
_cell.length_a   1.000
_cell.length_b   1.000
_cell.length_c   1.000
_cell.angle_alpha   90.00
_cell.angle_beta   90.00
_cell.angle_gamma   90.00
#
_symmetry.space_group_name_H-M   'P 1'
#
loop_
_entity.id
_entity.type
_entity.pdbx_description
1 polymer ?
#
loop_
_entity_poly.entity_id
_entity_poly.type
_entity_poly.pdbx_seq_one_letter_code
_entity_poly.pdbx_strand_id
1 'polypeptide(L)' 'MSTYNPISPVRFALKIRQFAQDSHWVYRYEMGHHGLLNPVPRIVFYAQSAEDAQRWVTQQQSREKGCVTIADSTY' A
#
# COMPACT_ATOMS: atom_id res chain seq x y z
N MET A 1 1.83 27.87 -19.71
CA MET A 1 2.98 27.12 -19.15
C MET A 1 2.46 25.77 -18.70
N SER A 2 2.71 24.70 -19.45
CA SER A 2 2.22 23.36 -19.10
C SER A 2 2.99 22.85 -17.90
N THR A 3 2.32 22.66 -16.78
CA THR A 3 2.88 22.09 -15.56
C THR A 3 3.34 20.67 -15.85
N TYR A 4 4.66 20.46 -15.95
CA TYR A 4 5.25 19.13 -15.98
C TYR A 4 4.88 18.44 -14.67
N ASN A 5 3.94 17.50 -14.71
CA ASN A 5 3.60 16.65 -13.58
C ASN A 5 4.40 15.35 -13.76
N PRO A 6 5.60 15.21 -13.17
CA PRO A 6 6.37 13.98 -13.29
C PRO A 6 5.52 12.84 -12.75
N ILE A 7 5.21 11.87 -13.61
CA ILE A 7 4.64 10.60 -13.19
C ILE A 7 5.65 10.02 -12.19
N SER A 8 5.30 10.07 -10.90
CA SER A 8 6.16 9.50 -9.87
C SER A 8 6.11 7.98 -10.01
N PRO A 9 7.24 7.30 -10.24
CA PRO A 9 7.23 5.86 -10.40
C PRO A 9 6.70 5.21 -9.13
N VAL A 10 5.82 4.22 -9.29
CA VAL A 10 5.32 3.43 -8.17
C VAL A 10 6.50 2.72 -7.52
N ARG A 11 6.74 3.00 -6.24
CA ARG A 11 7.86 2.45 -5.46
C ARG A 11 7.45 1.18 -4.73
N PHE A 12 6.26 1.19 -4.18
CA PHE A 12 5.69 0.07 -3.46
C PHE A 12 4.17 0.21 -3.41
N ALA A 13 3.52 -0.91 -3.14
CA ALA A 13 2.09 -0.99 -2.95
C ALA A 13 1.76 -1.48 -1.54
N LEU A 14 0.69 -0.94 -0.97
CA LEU A 14 0.14 -1.35 0.31
C LEU A 14 -1.18 -2.11 0.09
N LYS A 15 -1.35 -3.21 0.81
CA LYS A 15 -2.61 -3.97 0.83
C LYS A 15 -2.99 -4.25 2.26
N ILE A 16 -4.19 -3.86 2.66
CA ILE A 16 -4.77 -4.26 3.94
C ILE A 16 -5.42 -5.62 3.75
N ARG A 17 -5.14 -6.58 4.64
CA ARG A 17 -5.84 -7.86 4.71
C ARG A 17 -6.43 -8.04 6.09
N GLN A 18 -7.70 -8.39 6.14
CA GLN A 18 -8.37 -8.79 7.37
C GLN A 18 -8.14 -10.29 7.60
N PHE A 19 -7.61 -10.65 8.77
CA PHE A 19 -7.43 -12.04 9.20
C PHE A 19 -8.47 -12.48 10.22
N ALA A 20 -8.97 -11.54 11.02
CA ALA A 20 -10.04 -11.75 12.00
C ALA A 20 -10.81 -10.44 12.18
N GLN A 21 -11.89 -10.47 12.98
CA GLN A 21 -12.71 -9.30 13.25
C GLN A 21 -11.88 -8.10 13.75
N ASP A 22 -10.91 -8.36 14.62
CA ASP A 22 -10.01 -7.35 15.21
C ASP A 22 -8.55 -7.51 14.75
N SER A 23 -8.34 -7.98 13.52
CA SER A 23 -6.99 -8.27 13.02
C SER A 23 -6.84 -7.85 11.57
N HIS A 24 -6.29 -6.66 11.37
CA HIS A 24 -6.00 -6.05 10.08
C HIS A 24 -4.50 -5.88 9.89
N TRP A 25 -3.97 -6.54 8.87
CA TRP A 25 -2.54 -6.59 8.59
C TRP A 25 -2.28 -5.83 7.30
N VAL A 26 -1.33 -4.92 7.31
CA VAL A 26 -0.93 -4.16 6.12
C VAL A 26 0.33 -4.77 5.55
N TYR A 27 0.22 -5.21 4.30
CA TYR A 27 1.29 -5.79 3.51
C TYR A 27 1.87 -4.75 2.58
N ARG A 28 3.20 -4.66 2.55
CA ARG A 28 3.98 -3.85 1.61
C ARG A 28 4.58 -4.76 0.54
N TYR A 29 4.22 -4.47 -0.70
CA TYR A 29 4.78 -5.08 -1.90
C TYR A 29 5.76 -4.08 -2.51
N GLU A 30 7.05 -4.41 -2.50
CA GLU A 30 8.05 -3.54 -3.13
C GLU A 30 8.04 -3.70 -4.64
N MET A 31 8.31 -2.62 -5.38
CA MET A 31 8.49 -2.71 -6.82
C MET A 31 9.86 -3.31 -7.12
N GLY A 32 9.87 -4.45 -7.81
CA GLY A 32 11.09 -5.10 -8.27
C GLY A 32 11.71 -4.38 -9.47
N HIS A 33 12.97 -4.71 -9.78
CA HIS A 33 13.74 -4.10 -10.88
C HIS A 33 13.10 -4.24 -12.27
N HIS A 34 12.20 -5.21 -12.46
CA HIS A 34 11.50 -5.45 -13.72
C HIS A 34 10.14 -4.73 -13.82
N GLY A 35 9.82 -3.83 -12.89
CA GLY A 35 8.52 -3.16 -12.86
C GLY A 35 7.36 -4.09 -12.49
N LEU A 36 7.68 -5.20 -11.80
CA LEU A 36 6.70 -6.11 -11.22
C LEU A 36 6.76 -5.99 -9.71
N LEU A 37 5.61 -6.09 -9.04
CA LEU A 37 5.55 -6.18 -7.59
C LEU A 37 6.27 -7.45 -7.14
N ASN A 38 7.13 -7.32 -6.14
CA ASN A 38 7.82 -8.44 -5.53
C ASN A 38 6.78 -9.42 -4.96
N PRO A 39 6.81 -10.71 -5.34
CA PRO A 39 5.82 -11.69 -4.88
C PRO A 39 5.87 -11.97 -3.38
N VAL A 40 6.95 -11.55 -2.69
CA VAL A 40 7.11 -11.73 -1.24
C VAL A 40 6.77 -10.41 -0.53
N PRO A 41 5.52 -10.20 -0.08
CA PRO A 41 5.15 -9.02 0.68
C PRO A 41 5.69 -9.09 2.11
N ARG A 42 5.93 -7.92 2.70
CA ARG A 42 6.29 -7.78 4.12
C ARG A 42 5.14 -7.17 4.90
N ILE A 43 4.89 -7.65 6.11
CA ILE A 43 3.92 -7.01 7.02
C ILE A 43 4.60 -5.78 7.62
N VAL A 44 3.99 -4.62 7.44
CA VAL A 44 4.55 -3.33 7.88
C VAL A 44 3.70 -2.64 8.95
N PHE A 45 2.45 -3.07 9.12
CA PHE A 45 1.57 -2.52 10.13
C PHE A 45 0.52 -3.55 10.54
N TYR A 46 0.12 -3.46 11.81
CA TYR A 46 -0.97 -4.23 12.38
C TYR A 46 -1.92 -3.26 13.07
N ALA A 47 -3.22 -3.48 12.89
CA ALA A 47 -4.27 -2.74 13.55
C ALA A 47 -5.39 -3.68 14.00
N GLN A 48 -6.03 -3.32 15.10
CA GLN A 48 -7.24 -4.00 15.55
C GLN A 48 -8.47 -3.53 14.77
N SER A 49 -8.50 -2.28 14.32
CA SER A 49 -9.61 -1.72 13.57
C SER A 49 -9.26 -1.54 12.09
N ALA A 50 -10.22 -1.80 11.20
CA ALA A 50 -10.09 -1.47 9.77
C ALA A 50 -9.79 0.02 9.55
N GLU A 51 -10.42 0.88 10.36
CA GLU A 51 -10.21 2.33 10.30
C GLU A 51 -8.78 2.74 10.63
N ASP A 52 -8.15 2.11 11.63
CA ASP A 52 -6.77 2.41 12.02
C ASP A 52 -5.79 1.96 10.93
N ALA A 53 -6.00 0.78 10.35
CA ALA A 53 -5.23 0.32 9.20
C ALA A 53 -5.37 1.27 8.01
N GLN A 54 -6.58 1.73 7.73
CA GLN A 54 -6.86 2.67 6.64
C GLN A 54 -6.21 4.04 6.88
N ARG A 55 -6.34 4.58 8.11
CA ARG A 55 -5.69 5.84 8.51
C ARG A 55 -4.18 5.76 8.35
N TRP A 56 -3.57 4.64 8.72
CA TRP A 56 -2.13 4.44 8.55
C TRP A 56 -1.73 4.44 7.07
N VAL A 57 -2.47 3.72 6.22
CA VAL A 57 -2.23 3.70 4.76
C VAL A 57 -2.34 5.09 4.14
N THR A 58 -3.37 5.86 4.49
CA THR A 58 -3.54 7.25 4.02
C THR A 58 -2.37 8.14 4.44
N GLN A 59 -1.85 7.95 5.66
CA GLN A 59 -0.65 8.66 6.12
C GLN A 59 0.59 8.28 5.31
N GLN A 60 0.76 7.00 4.96
CA GLN A 60 1.86 6.56 4.10
C GLN A 60 1.78 7.16 2.70
N GLN A 61 0.59 7.21 2.09
CA GLN A 61 0.39 7.84 0.78
C GLN A 61 0.72 9.33 0.79
N SER A 62 0.47 10.02 1.91
CA SER A 62 0.79 11.44 2.06
C SER A 62 2.28 11.69 2.30
N ARG A 63 3.00 10.73 2.91
CA ARG A 63 4.43 10.82 3.24
C ARG A 63 5.34 10.33 2.12
N GLU A 64 4.98 9.22 1.47
CA GLU A 64 5.81 8.52 0.49
C GLU A 64 5.26 8.70 -0.94
N LYS A 65 5.97 9.47 -1.77
CA LYS A 65 5.66 9.58 -3.20
C LYS A 65 5.82 8.22 -3.88
N GLY A 66 4.84 7.82 -4.69
CA GLY A 66 4.83 6.53 -5.38
C GLY A 66 4.32 5.35 -4.53
N CYS A 67 3.65 5.63 -3.40
CA CYS A 67 2.87 4.66 -2.64
C CYS A 67 1.49 4.48 -3.26
N VAL A 68 1.12 3.25 -3.63
CA VAL A 68 -0.21 2.92 -4.15
C VAL A 68 -0.92 1.93 -3.23
N THR A 69 -2.25 1.89 -3.27
CA THR A 69 -3.05 0.91 -2.55
C THR A 69 -3.64 -0.11 -3.51
N ILE A 70 -3.54 -1.39 -3.16
CA ILE A 70 -4.17 -2.47 -3.91
C ILE A 70 -5.47 -2.82 -3.19
N ALA A 71 -6.60 -2.59 -3.85
CA ALA A 71 -7.89 -3.06 -3.37
C ALA A 71 -7.94 -4.60 -3.42
N ASP A 72 -8.68 -5.22 -2.51
CA ASP A 72 -8.99 -6.64 -2.65
C ASP A 72 -10.00 -6.77 -3.81
N SER A 73 -9.50 -7.20 -4.97
CA SER A 73 -10.38 -7.59 -6.07
C SER A 73 -10.99 -8.95 -5.72
N THR A 74 -12.16 -8.93 -5.08
CA THR A 74 -13.04 -10.08 -5.00
C THR A 74 -13.45 -10.47 -6.43
N TYR A 75 -13.02 -11.65 -6.88
CA TYR A 75 -13.52 -12.31 -8.09
C TYR A 75 -14.80 -13.08 -7.79
#